data_AF-A0A954N0J8-F1
#
_entry.id   AF-A0A954N0J8-F1
#
_cell.length_a   1.000
_cell.length_b   1.000
_cell.length_c   1.000
_cell.angle_alpha   90.00
_cell.angle_beta   90.00
_cell.angle_gamma   90.00
#
_symmetry.space_group_name_H-M   'P 1'
#
loop_
_entity.id
_entity.type
_entity.pdbx_description
1 polymer ?
#
loop_
_entity_poly.entity_id
_entity_poly.type
_entity_poly.pdbx_seq_one_letter_code
_entity_poly.pdbx_strand_id
1 'polypeptide(L)'
;MTGMEKLIWTEFLVALGSALLVALLYPWLKDGAAGGFGLMGLMVLGAYFIRNKGAVVDERDQKIELDARLFGVGAAWMTLLLGLIGITQWANYQHAPVSIRLLNWLIWISFAVCYLVKGLAGIIAYRRQSHAA
;
A
#
# COMPACT_ATOMS: atom_id res chain seq x y z
N MET A 1 -3.63 17.11 -14.25
CA MET A 1 -2.91 16.20 -13.32
C MET A 1 -1.42 16.43 -13.38
N THR A 2 -0.81 16.76 -12.25
CA THR A 2 0.65 16.89 -12.11
C THR A 2 1.34 15.52 -12.21
N GLY A 3 2.67 15.50 -12.40
CA GLY A 3 3.44 14.25 -12.40
C GLY A 3 3.30 13.48 -11.08
N MET A 4 3.30 14.22 -9.97
CA MET A 4 3.09 13.68 -8.62
C MET A 4 1.69 13.11 -8.43
N GLU A 5 0.65 13.80 -8.91
CA GLU A 5 -0.72 13.27 -8.85
C GLU A 5 -0.83 11.93 -9.62
N LYS A 6 -0.19 11.82 -10.79
CA LYS A 6 -0.16 10.55 -11.55
C LYS A 6 0.58 9.43 -10.82
N LEU A 7 1.68 9.73 -10.13
CA LEU A 7 2.36 8.76 -9.28
C LEU A 7 1.41 8.24 -8.20
N ILE A 8 0.77 9.13 -7.45
CA ILE A 8 -0.12 8.78 -6.33
C ILE A 8 -1.28 7.90 -6.80
N TRP A 9 -1.90 8.24 -7.94
CA TRP A 9 -2.93 7.40 -8.54
C TRP A 9 -2.41 6.03 -8.97
N THR A 10 -1.19 5.97 -9.51
CA THR A 10 -0.57 4.71 -9.91
C THR A 10 -0.33 3.81 -8.69
N GLU A 11 0.25 4.36 -7.61
CA GLU A 11 0.47 3.62 -6.37
C GLU A 11 -0.84 3.09 -5.78
N PHE A 12 -1.87 3.95 -5.73
CA PHE A 12 -3.20 3.57 -5.24
C PHE A 12 -3.83 2.45 -6.09
N LEU A 13 -3.87 2.62 -7.41
CA LEU A 13 -4.49 1.65 -8.32
C LEU A 13 -3.74 0.32 -8.35
N VAL A 14 -2.41 0.35 -8.27
CA VAL A 14 -1.61 -0.88 -8.20
C VAL A 14 -1.85 -1.60 -6.87
N ALA A 15 -1.88 -0.89 -5.74
CA ALA A 15 -2.16 -1.50 -4.44
C ALA A 15 -3.58 -2.09 -4.40
N LEU A 16 -4.58 -1.33 -4.85
CA LEU A 16 -5.97 -1.77 -4.94
C LEU A 16 -6.15 -2.96 -5.88
N GLY A 17 -5.55 -2.89 -7.07
CA GLY A 17 -5.58 -3.96 -8.07
C GLY A 17 -4.91 -5.23 -7.55
N SER A 18 -3.79 -5.11 -6.84
CA SER A 18 -3.13 -6.24 -6.18
C SER A 18 -4.04 -6.88 -5.14
N ALA A 19 -4.66 -6.09 -4.26
CA ALA A 19 -5.58 -6.60 -3.24
C ALA A 19 -6.81 -7.29 -3.84
N LEU A 20 -7.42 -6.69 -4.87
CA LEU A 20 -8.56 -7.27 -5.57
C LEU A 20 -8.18 -8.57 -6.29
N LEU A 21 -7.04 -8.58 -6.99
CA LEU A 21 -6.56 -9.78 -7.67
C LEU A 21 -6.34 -10.92 -6.68
N VAL A 22 -5.68 -10.64 -5.55
CA VAL A 22 -5.46 -11.62 -4.48
C VAL A 22 -6.78 -12.15 -3.93
N ALA A 23 -7.76 -11.27 -3.65
CA ALA A 23 -9.07 -11.66 -3.15
C ALA A 23 -9.85 -12.54 -4.15
N LEU A 24 -9.76 -12.22 -5.44
CA LEU A 24 -10.36 -13.01 -6.50
C LEU A 24 -9.66 -14.36 -6.67
N LEU A 25 -8.32 -14.40 -6.62
CA LEU A 25 -7.57 -15.64 -6.80
C LEU A 25 -7.62 -16.57 -5.58
N TYR A 26 -7.89 -16.05 -4.39
CA TYR A 26 -7.93 -16.79 -3.14
C TYR A 26 -8.78 -18.07 -3.16
N PRO A 27 -10.05 -18.08 -3.62
CA PRO A 27 -10.87 -19.29 -3.66
C PRO A 27 -10.28 -20.42 -4.50
N TRP A 28 -9.50 -20.11 -5.54
CA TRP A 28 -8.92 -21.12 -6.44
C TRP A 28 -7.49 -21.51 -6.06
N LEU A 29 -6.64 -20.52 -5.78
CA LEU A 29 -5.20 -20.71 -5.58
C LEU A 29 -4.77 -20.80 -4.11
N LYS A 30 -5.65 -20.45 -3.16
CA LYS A 30 -5.34 -20.41 -1.71
C LYS A 30 -4.03 -19.65 -1.44
N ASP A 31 -3.01 -20.33 -0.91
CA ASP A 31 -1.68 -19.78 -0.64
C ASP A 31 -1.00 -19.21 -1.91
N GLY A 32 -1.28 -19.78 -3.08
CA GLY A 32 -0.76 -19.30 -4.36
C GLY A 32 -1.29 -17.92 -4.75
N ALA A 33 -2.41 -17.47 -4.17
CA ALA A 33 -2.95 -16.14 -4.42
C ALA A 33 -2.01 -15.02 -3.91
N ALA A 34 -1.09 -15.32 -2.98
CA ALA A 34 -0.07 -14.37 -2.55
C ALA A 34 0.79 -13.87 -3.71
N GLY A 35 0.92 -14.66 -4.80
CA GLY A 35 1.58 -14.22 -6.03
C GLY A 35 0.93 -13.00 -6.68
N GLY A 36 -0.36 -12.74 -6.43
CA GLY A 36 -1.06 -11.54 -6.89
C GLY A 36 -0.49 -10.24 -6.32
N PHE A 37 0.15 -10.28 -5.15
CA PHE A 37 0.90 -9.13 -4.62
C PHE A 37 2.16 -8.81 -5.44
N GLY A 38 2.59 -9.70 -6.34
CA GLY A 38 3.63 -9.41 -7.32
C GLY A 38 3.30 -8.21 -8.21
N LEU A 39 2.01 -7.89 -8.40
CA LEU A 39 1.58 -6.66 -9.08
C LEU A 39 2.08 -5.39 -8.41
N MET A 40 2.36 -5.41 -7.10
CA MET A 40 2.96 -4.27 -6.40
C MET A 40 4.33 -3.88 -6.98
N GLY A 41 5.04 -4.80 -7.64
CA GLY A 41 6.26 -4.48 -8.38
C GLY A 41 6.05 -3.44 -9.49
N LEU A 42 4.82 -3.29 -10.01
CA LEU A 42 4.48 -2.28 -11.01
C LEU A 42 4.52 -0.85 -10.45
N MET A 43 4.63 -0.66 -9.14
CA MET A 43 4.83 0.67 -8.53
C MET A 43 6.09 1.36 -9.05
N VAL A 44 7.11 0.59 -9.48
CA VAL A 44 8.32 1.14 -10.10
C VAL A 44 8.02 1.90 -11.39
N LEU A 45 6.96 1.53 -12.13
CA LEU A 45 6.51 2.28 -13.30
C LEU A 45 6.04 3.69 -12.93
N GLY A 46 5.62 3.91 -11.69
CA GLY A 46 5.30 5.23 -11.15
C GLY A 46 6.47 6.21 -11.27
N ALA A 47 7.71 5.75 -11.07
CA ALA A 47 8.91 6.58 -11.17
C ALA A 47 9.13 7.13 -12.59
N TYR A 48 8.63 6.45 -13.62
CA TYR A 48 8.69 6.93 -15.00
C TYR A 48 7.93 8.25 -15.20
N PHE A 49 6.82 8.46 -14.47
CA PHE A 49 6.03 9.69 -14.58
C PHE A 49 6.72 10.93 -14.00
N ILE A 50 7.70 10.74 -13.10
CA ILE A 50 8.45 11.83 -12.45
C ILE A 50 9.75 12.12 -13.22
N ARG A 51 10.36 11.10 -13.83
CA ARG A 51 11.67 11.21 -14.48
C ARG A 51 11.69 12.14 -15.71
N ASN A 52 10.59 12.24 -16.46
CA ASN A 52 10.60 12.84 -17.81
C ASN A 52 10.07 14.28 -17.89
N LYS A 53 9.82 14.94 -16.76
CA LYS A 53 9.43 16.36 -16.77
C LYS A 53 10.24 17.08 -15.70
N GLY A 54 10.84 18.21 -16.06
CA GLY A 54 11.35 19.22 -15.13
C GLY A 54 10.22 19.86 -14.33
N ALA A 55 9.39 19.02 -13.69
CA ALA A 55 8.43 19.42 -12.71
C ALA A 55 9.26 19.93 -11.54
N VAL A 56 9.33 21.24 -11.42
CA VAL A 56 9.70 21.89 -10.16
C VAL A 56 8.72 21.31 -9.14
N VAL A 57 9.19 20.33 -8.37
CA VAL A 57 8.41 19.75 -7.29
C VAL A 57 8.28 20.87 -6.29
N ASP A 58 7.11 21.49 -6.28
CA ASP A 58 6.80 22.59 -5.39
C ASP A 58 6.96 22.09 -3.95
N GLU A 59 7.38 22.95 -3.02
CA GLU A 59 7.54 22.58 -1.60
C GLU A 59 6.25 21.97 -1.04
N ARG A 60 5.11 22.41 -1.60
CA ARG A 60 3.78 21.88 -1.33
C ARG A 60 3.62 20.40 -1.69
N ASP A 61 4.06 19.98 -2.87
CA ASP A 61 3.92 18.60 -3.34
C ASP A 61 4.78 17.66 -2.48
N GLN A 62 5.96 18.13 -2.06
CA GLN A 62 6.82 17.40 -1.12
C GLN A 62 6.14 17.22 0.24
N LYS A 63 5.48 18.26 0.76
CA LYS A 63 4.77 18.17 2.04
C LYS A 63 3.61 17.18 1.98
N ILE A 64 2.81 17.20 0.91
CA ILE A 64 1.73 16.23 0.71
C ILE A 64 2.29 14.80 0.67
N GLU A 65 3.38 14.60 -0.05
CA GLU A 65 4.02 13.28 -0.13
C GLU A 65 4.54 12.81 1.22
N LEU A 66 5.17 13.70 1.99
CA LEU A 66 5.68 13.40 3.33
C LEU A 66 4.55 12.99 4.28
N ASP A 67 3.48 13.79 4.33
CA ASP A 67 2.33 13.53 5.18
C ASP A 67 1.65 12.20 4.78
N ALA A 68 1.42 12.00 3.48
CA ALA A 68 0.83 10.76 2.96
C ALA A 68 1.71 9.53 3.27
N ARG A 69 3.04 9.68 3.19
CA ARG A 69 3.99 8.62 3.54
C ARG A 69 3.92 8.27 5.02
N LEU A 70 3.84 9.27 5.90
CA LEU A 70 3.68 9.05 7.34
C LEU A 70 2.39 8.27 7.65
N PHE A 71 1.27 8.65 7.03
CA PHE A 71 0.01 7.92 7.18
C PHE A 71 0.09 6.49 6.66
N GLY A 72 0.66 6.28 5.47
CA GLY A 72 0.83 4.95 4.88
C GLY A 72 1.71 4.03 5.73
N VAL A 73 2.88 4.50 6.13
CA VAL A 73 3.82 3.74 6.97
C VAL A 73 3.21 3.47 8.34
N GLY A 74 2.58 4.47 8.96
CA GLY A 74 1.88 4.31 10.23
C GLY A 74 0.78 3.25 10.17
N ALA A 75 -0.06 3.29 9.13
CA ALA A 75 -1.11 2.29 8.94
C ALA A 75 -0.53 0.88 8.76
N ALA A 76 0.48 0.72 7.90
CA ALA A 76 1.14 -0.56 7.66
C ALA A 76 1.76 -1.15 8.94
N TRP A 77 2.40 -0.30 9.73
CA TRP A 77 3.02 -0.69 10.99
C TRP A 77 1.97 -1.12 12.03
N MET A 78 0.88 -0.36 12.16
CA MET A 78 -0.23 -0.73 13.05
C MET A 78 -0.89 -2.04 12.62
N THR A 79 -1.12 -2.24 11.31
CA THR A 79 -1.63 -3.51 10.79
C THR A 79 -0.70 -4.68 11.10
N LEU A 80 0.61 -4.49 10.93
CA LEU A 80 1.60 -5.53 11.24
C LEU A 80 1.60 -5.88 12.73
N LEU A 81 1.68 -4.87 13.61
CA LEU A 81 1.72 -5.09 15.06
C LEU A 81 0.45 -5.75 15.58
N LEU A 82 -0.72 -5.23 15.20
CA LEU A 82 -2.01 -5.81 15.62
C LEU A 82 -2.17 -7.22 15.08
N GLY A 83 -1.75 -7.47 13.83
CA GLY A 83 -1.74 -8.80 13.24
C GLY A 83 -0.85 -9.78 14.00
N LEU A 84 0.38 -9.39 14.33
CA LEU A 84 1.30 -10.23 15.12
C LEU A 84 0.76 -10.50 16.53
N ILE A 85 0.20 -9.50 17.20
CA ILE A 85 -0.44 -9.67 18.51
C ILE A 85 -1.57 -10.70 18.40
N GLY A 86 -2.47 -10.56 17.42
CA GLY A 86 -3.56 -11.50 17.21
C GLY A 86 -3.08 -12.92 16.91
N ILE A 87 -2.11 -13.06 15.99
CA ILE A 87 -1.55 -14.36 15.59
C ILE A 87 -0.86 -15.05 16.76
N THR A 88 -0.08 -14.32 17.55
CA THR A 88 0.65 -14.89 18.70
C THR A 88 -0.29 -15.33 19.80
N GLN A 89 -1.32 -14.53 20.12
CA GLN A 89 -2.34 -14.91 21.10
C GLN A 89 -3.13 -16.15 20.63
N TRP A 90 -3.51 -16.19 19.36
CA TRP A 90 -4.21 -17.32 18.77
C TRP A 90 -3.36 -18.60 18.75
N ALA A 91 -2.10 -18.49 18.33
CA ALA A 91 -1.17 -19.62 18.28
C ALA A 91 -0.89 -20.19 19.68
N ASN A 92 -0.77 -19.32 20.69
CA ASN A 92 -0.62 -19.72 22.08
C ASN A 92 -1.84 -20.50 22.57
N TYR A 93 -3.05 -20.00 22.29
CA TYR A 93 -4.30 -20.69 22.65
C TYR A 93 -4.42 -22.08 22.02
N GLN A 94 -3.94 -22.25 20.79
CA GLN A 94 -3.98 -23.53 20.06
C GLN A 94 -2.79 -24.45 20.36
N HIS A 95 -1.80 -23.99 21.14
CA HIS A 95 -0.50 -24.67 21.33
C HIS A 95 0.16 -25.08 20.00
N ALA A 96 -0.04 -24.29 18.94
CA ALA A 96 0.39 -24.61 17.58
C ALA A 96 1.53 -23.67 17.14
N PRO A 97 2.51 -24.17 16.36
CA PRO A 97 3.54 -23.31 15.80
C PRO A 97 2.98 -22.36 14.73
N VAL A 98 3.48 -21.13 14.71
CA VAL A 98 3.13 -20.15 13.66
C VAL A 98 3.78 -20.54 12.34
N SER A 99 2.97 -20.71 11.29
CA SER A 99 3.50 -21.04 9.97
C SER A 99 4.18 -19.83 9.29
N ILE A 100 5.28 -20.09 8.59
CA ILE A 100 5.99 -19.06 7.78
C ILE A 100 5.06 -18.45 6.71
N ARG A 101 4.12 -19.25 6.19
CA ARG A 101 3.17 -18.78 5.17
C ARG A 101 2.26 -17.68 5.71
N LEU A 102 1.73 -17.87 6.91
CA LEU A 102 0.89 -16.87 7.57
C LEU A 102 1.65 -15.55 7.78
N LEU A 103 2.92 -15.64 8.18
CA LEU A 103 3.78 -14.47 8.35
C LEU A 103 4.04 -13.76 7.02
N ASN A 104 4.28 -14.50 5.94
CA ASN A 104 4.45 -13.94 4.61
C ASN A 104 3.19 -13.19 4.14
N TRP A 105 2.01 -13.78 4.35
CA TRP A 105 0.73 -13.10 4.07
C TRP A 105 0.56 -11.81 4.85
N LEU A 106 0.91 -11.81 6.14
CA LEU A 106 0.83 -10.62 6.96
C LEU A 106 1.72 -9.49 6.42
N ILE A 107 2.95 -9.82 6.01
CA ILE A 107 3.89 -8.85 5.42
C ILE A 107 3.30 -8.24 4.15
N TRP A 108 2.79 -9.07 3.25
CA TRP A 108 2.18 -8.59 2.00
C TRP A 108 0.94 -7.73 2.23
N ILE A 109 0.08 -8.10 3.18
CA ILE A 109 -1.08 -7.31 3.56
C ILE A 109 -0.63 -5.95 4.12
N SER A 110 0.37 -5.91 5.00
CA SER A 110 0.92 -4.65 5.53
C SER A 110 1.48 -3.75 4.42
N PHE A 111 2.18 -4.33 3.43
CA PHE A 111 2.64 -3.57 2.27
C PHE A 111 1.47 -3.03 1.45
N ALA A 112 0.47 -3.85 1.14
CA ALA A 112 -0.70 -3.41 0.38
C ALA A 112 -1.45 -2.27 1.11
N VAL A 113 -1.64 -2.40 2.43
CA VAL A 113 -2.22 -1.34 3.27
C VAL A 113 -1.40 -0.06 3.21
N CYS A 114 -0.05 -0.15 3.28
CA CYS A 114 0.83 1.01 3.21
C CYS A 114 0.52 1.89 2.00
N TYR A 115 0.58 1.30 0.81
CA TYR A 115 0.43 2.03 -0.44
C TYR A 115 -1.02 2.41 -0.73
N LEU A 116 -1.99 1.61 -0.28
CA LEU A 116 -3.40 1.95 -0.40
C LEU A 116 -3.74 3.19 0.45
N VAL A 117 -3.30 3.22 1.71
CA VAL A 117 -3.52 4.36 2.61
C VAL A 117 -2.72 5.57 2.17
N LYS A 118 -1.44 5.42 1.81
CA LYS A 118 -0.61 6.51 1.26
C LYS A 118 -1.27 7.12 0.03
N GLY A 119 -1.65 6.28 -0.94
CA GLY A 119 -2.29 6.72 -2.18
C GLY A 119 -3.60 7.46 -1.92
N LEU A 120 -4.44 6.93 -1.03
CA LEU A 120 -5.72 7.54 -0.67
C LEU A 120 -5.53 8.88 0.07
N ALA A 121 -4.60 8.95 1.03
CA ALA A 121 -4.25 10.19 1.73
C ALA A 121 -3.75 11.27 0.74
N GLY A 122 -2.89 10.88 -0.21
CA GLY A 122 -2.42 11.75 -1.28
C GLY A 122 -3.57 12.28 -2.15
N ILE A 123 -4.45 11.39 -2.65
CA ILE A 123 -5.60 11.79 -3.49
C ILE A 123 -6.51 12.78 -2.76
N ILE A 124 -6.81 12.53 -1.47
CA ILE A 124 -7.65 13.41 -0.67
C ILE A 124 -6.98 14.79 -0.50
N ALA A 125 -5.69 14.82 -0.20
CA ALA A 125 -4.94 16.08 -0.02
C ALA A 125 -4.95 16.92 -1.30
N TYR A 126 -4.70 16.30 -2.46
CA TYR A 126 -4.75 16.99 -3.76
C TYR A 126 -6.16 17.51 -4.09
N ARG A 127 -7.22 16.72 -3.84
CA ARG A 127 -8.60 17.15 -4.11
C ARG A 127 -9.06 18.30 -3.21
N ARG A 128 -8.76 18.25 -1.90
CA ARG A 128 -9.11 19.34 -0.96
C ARG A 128 -8.48 20.66 -1.37
N GLN A 129 -7.27 20.59 -1.89
CA GLN A 129 -6.50 21.74 -2.31
C GLN A 129 -6.97 22.35 -3.64
N SER A 130 -7.49 21.54 -4.56
CA SER A 130 -8.12 22.02 -5.80
C SER A 130 -9.45 22.75 -5.56
N HIS A 131 -10.08 22.58 -4.40
CA HIS A 131 -11.31 23.29 -4.03
C HIS A 131 -11.07 24.59 -3.25
N ALA A 132 -9.85 24.83 -2.77
CA ALA A 132 -9.48 26.02 -2.01
C ALA A 132 -8.83 27.13 -2.87
N ALA A 133 -8.64 26.87 -4.17
CA ALA A 133 -8.09 27.79 -5.16
C ALA A 133 -9.15 28.12 -6.21
#